data_AF-A0A7X6VDI5-F1
#
_entry.id   AF-A0A7X6VDI5-F1
#
_cell.length_a   1.000
_cell.length_b   1.000
_cell.length_c   1.000
_cell.angle_alpha   90.00
_cell.angle_beta   90.00
_cell.angle_gamma   90.00
#
_symmetry.space_group_name_H-M   'P 1'
#
loop_
_entity.id
_entity.type
_entity.pdbx_description
1 polymer ?
#
loop_
_entity_poly.entity_id
_entity_poly.type
_entity_poly.pdbx_seq_one_letter_code
_entity_poly.pdbx_strand_id
1 'polypeptide(L)'
;GHFGMPHMDGKPATVNQYQYQDREVITAMIPGRKIALITYNGWDKVCNLVHQGRNAEAEESTVLYAYRKRIEKNPAIELMISVMLHSTDGGEWTEEELSPIKEIRIMDVMPSHSVLGAEIRLADNRTYIIDFKDIDGYKSC
;
A
#
# COMPACT_ATOMS: atom_id res chain seq x y z
N GLY A 1 1.23 -6.90 -3.23
CA GLY A 1 0.07 -6.91 -4.13
C GLY A 1 -1.18 -6.87 -3.28
N HIS A 2 -2.25 -6.27 -3.81
CA HIS A 2 -3.57 -6.21 -3.17
C HIS A 2 -4.43 -7.43 -3.54
N PHE A 3 -5.56 -7.60 -2.85
CA PHE A 3 -6.62 -8.52 -3.24
C PHE A 3 -6.96 -8.38 -4.73
N GLY A 4 -7.06 -9.51 -5.43
CA GLY A 4 -7.48 -9.54 -6.82
C GLY A 4 -8.98 -9.28 -6.94
N MET A 5 -9.34 -8.24 -7.67
CA MET A 5 -10.73 -7.87 -7.92
C MET A 5 -11.31 -8.79 -9.01
N PRO A 6 -12.34 -9.59 -8.72
CA PRO A 6 -12.87 -10.55 -9.69
C PRO A 6 -13.50 -9.87 -10.90
N HIS A 7 -13.35 -10.48 -12.07
CA HIS A 7 -14.00 -10.02 -13.30
C HIS A 7 -15.46 -10.52 -13.32
N MET A 8 -16.37 -9.77 -12.70
CA MET A 8 -17.78 -10.14 -12.60
C MET A 8 -18.43 -10.13 -13.99
N ASP A 9 -19.11 -11.23 -14.35
CA ASP A 9 -19.72 -11.42 -15.68
C ASP A 9 -18.73 -11.21 -16.84
N GLY A 10 -17.45 -11.54 -16.64
CA GLY A 10 -16.38 -11.35 -17.62
C GLY A 10 -15.95 -9.89 -17.81
N LYS A 11 -16.44 -8.96 -16.98
CA LYS A 11 -16.07 -7.54 -17.06
C LYS A 11 -14.89 -7.26 -16.12
N PRO A 12 -13.79 -6.67 -16.63
CA PRO A 12 -12.65 -6.31 -15.78
C PRO A 12 -13.02 -5.20 -14.79
N ALA A 13 -12.23 -5.08 -13.73
CA ALA A 13 -12.37 -3.98 -12.80
C ALA A 13 -11.99 -2.65 -13.47
N THR A 14 -12.70 -1.57 -13.14
CA THR A 14 -12.32 -0.22 -13.55
C THR A 14 -11.10 0.21 -12.74
N VAL A 15 -10.00 0.51 -13.41
CA VAL A 15 -8.73 0.90 -12.78
C VAL A 15 -8.42 2.36 -13.07
N ASN A 16 -8.13 3.13 -12.02
CA ASN A 16 -7.64 4.51 -12.12
C ASN A 16 -6.30 4.65 -11.42
N GLN A 17 -5.47 5.59 -11.89
CA GLN A 17 -4.19 5.93 -11.29
C GLN A 17 -4.09 7.43 -11.10
N TYR A 18 -3.50 7.84 -9.98
CA TYR A 18 -3.32 9.23 -9.60
C TYR A 18 -1.90 9.42 -9.08
N GLN A 19 -1.26 10.49 -9.52
CA GLN A 19 0.02 10.95 -8.99
C GLN A 19 -0.22 12.21 -8.17
N TYR A 20 0.12 12.15 -6.89
CA TYR A 20 0.22 13.32 -6.02
C TYR A 20 1.70 13.59 -5.72
N GLN A 21 2.01 14.76 -5.15
CA GLN A 21 3.41 15.17 -4.93
C GLN A 21 4.20 14.18 -4.05
N ASP A 22 3.54 13.58 -3.07
CA ASP A 22 4.15 12.73 -2.03
C ASP A 22 3.71 11.27 -2.10
N ARG A 23 2.84 10.91 -3.06
CA ARG A 23 2.27 9.55 -3.17
C ARG A 23 1.78 9.21 -4.57
N GLU A 24 1.81 7.92 -4.86
CA GLU A 24 1.10 7.31 -5.99
C GLU A 24 -0.10 6.53 -5.49
N VAL A 25 -1.20 6.59 -6.24
CA VAL A 25 -2.46 5.90 -5.92
C VAL A 25 -2.91 5.10 -7.13
N ILE A 26 -3.27 3.85 -6.94
CA ILE A 26 -3.99 3.05 -7.91
C ILE A 26 -5.25 2.47 -7.28
N THR A 27 -6.38 2.55 -7.97
CA THR A 27 -7.67 2.02 -7.50
C THR A 27 -8.20 0.96 -8.47
N ALA A 28 -9.02 0.04 -7.97
CA ALA A 28 -9.78 -0.90 -8.78
C ALA A 28 -11.19 -1.03 -8.21
N MET A 29 -12.20 -1.00 -9.08
CA MET A 29 -13.60 -1.00 -8.67
C MET A 29 -14.44 -1.95 -9.53
N ILE A 30 -15.37 -2.63 -8.87
CA ILE A 30 -16.48 -3.38 -9.46
C ILE A 30 -17.76 -3.01 -8.68
N PRO A 31 -18.95 -3.33 -9.18
CA PRO A 31 -20.18 -3.08 -8.43
C PRO A 31 -20.11 -3.64 -7.01
N GLY A 32 -20.29 -2.77 -6.01
CA GLY A 32 -20.30 -3.12 -4.60
C GLY A 32 -18.92 -3.38 -3.95
N ARG A 33 -17.80 -3.25 -4.66
CA ARG A 33 -16.45 -3.39 -4.07
C ARG A 33 -15.44 -2.44 -4.71
N LYS A 34 -14.66 -1.77 -3.86
CA LYS A 34 -13.57 -0.89 -4.27
C LYS A 34 -12.32 -1.17 -3.44
N ILE A 35 -11.16 -1.13 -4.11
CA ILE A 35 -9.86 -1.22 -3.46
C ILE A 35 -8.95 -0.07 -3.91
N ALA A 36 -8.01 0.30 -3.06
CA ALA A 36 -6.96 1.25 -3.39
C ALA A 36 -5.61 0.78 -2.83
N LEU A 37 -4.55 0.98 -3.61
CA LEU A 37 -3.16 0.82 -3.17
C LEU A 37 -2.48 2.19 -3.31
N ILE A 38 -1.97 2.68 -2.19
CA ILE A 38 -1.31 3.97 -2.08
C ILE A 38 0.14 3.72 -1.67
N THR A 39 1.10 4.33 -2.33
CA THR A 39 2.53 4.24 -1.98
C THR A 39 3.08 5.61 -1.64
N TYR A 40 3.80 5.71 -0.52
CA TYR A 40 4.35 6.97 0.00
C TYR A 40 5.88 7.03 -0.05
N ASN A 41 6.57 5.93 0.28
CA ASN A 41 8.03 5.91 0.32
C ASN A 41 8.60 4.56 -0.14
N GLY A 42 9.75 4.59 -0.81
CA GLY A 42 10.54 3.41 -1.17
C GLY A 42 9.99 2.53 -2.29
N TRP A 43 8.97 3.00 -3.01
CA TRP A 43 8.39 2.32 -4.17
C TRP A 43 8.70 3.10 -5.44
N ASP A 44 8.91 2.38 -6.55
CA ASP A 44 9.22 3.02 -7.84
C ASP A 44 7.96 3.40 -8.62
N LYS A 45 6.90 2.59 -8.47
CA LYS A 45 5.61 2.80 -9.12
C LYS A 45 4.52 1.88 -8.59
N VAL A 46 3.27 2.20 -8.89
CA VAL A 46 2.12 1.29 -8.82
C VAL A 46 1.70 0.78 -10.20
N CYS A 47 1.18 -0.44 -10.25
CA CYS A 47 0.77 -1.12 -11.48
C CYS A 47 -0.42 -2.04 -11.23
N ASN A 48 -1.07 -2.49 -12.30
CA ASN A 48 -2.06 -3.56 -12.26
C ASN A 48 -1.73 -4.67 -13.27
N LEU A 49 -2.31 -5.83 -13.06
CA LEU A 49 -2.23 -6.98 -13.97
C LEU A 49 -3.52 -7.79 -13.89
N VAL A 50 -3.79 -8.60 -14.92
CA VAL A 50 -4.87 -9.59 -14.89
C VAL A 50 -4.26 -10.97 -14.63
N HIS A 51 -4.82 -11.67 -13.64
CA HIS A 51 -4.51 -13.07 -13.36
C HIS A 51 -5.68 -13.96 -13.77
N GLN A 52 -5.35 -15.16 -14.24
CA GLN A 52 -6.31 -16.21 -14.57
C GLN A 52 -6.14 -17.42 -13.64
N GLY A 53 -7.25 -18.03 -13.21
CA GLY A 53 -7.28 -19.24 -12.38
C GLY A 53 -6.74 -19.04 -10.96
N ARG A 54 -6.70 -17.80 -10.46
CA ARG A 54 -6.14 -17.43 -9.15
C ARG A 54 -7.15 -16.78 -8.21
N ASN A 55 -8.37 -16.53 -8.66
CA ASN A 55 -9.44 -15.95 -7.87
C ASN A 55 -10.52 -17.00 -7.61
N ALA A 56 -11.10 -16.99 -6.42
CA ALA A 56 -12.11 -17.99 -6.02
C ALA A 56 -13.51 -17.68 -6.58
N GLU A 57 -13.77 -16.43 -6.95
CA GLU A 57 -15.08 -15.94 -7.39
C GLU A 57 -15.19 -15.81 -8.91
N ALA A 58 -14.07 -15.73 -9.63
CA ALA A 58 -14.05 -15.58 -11.09
C ALA A 58 -12.79 -16.22 -11.70
N GLU A 59 -12.89 -16.61 -12.97
CA GLU A 59 -11.76 -17.15 -13.74
C GLU A 59 -10.64 -16.12 -13.88
N GLU A 60 -11.00 -14.84 -14.08
CA GLU A 60 -10.06 -13.74 -14.18
C GLU A 60 -10.21 -12.74 -13.02
N SER A 61 -9.11 -12.08 -12.66
CA SER A 61 -9.12 -10.99 -11.68
C SER A 61 -8.04 -9.95 -11.93
N THR A 62 -8.35 -8.69 -11.62
CA THR A 62 -7.41 -7.57 -11.67
C THR A 62 -6.70 -7.42 -10.33
N VAL A 63 -5.37 -7.46 -10.32
CA VAL A 63 -4.55 -7.31 -9.12
C VAL A 63 -3.78 -5.98 -9.17
N LEU A 64 -3.87 -5.19 -8.11
CA LEU A 64 -3.05 -3.99 -7.92
C LEU A 64 -1.75 -4.36 -7.21
N TYR A 65 -0.63 -3.76 -7.60
CA TYR A 65 0.65 -3.99 -6.95
C TYR A 65 1.57 -2.79 -7.00
N ALA A 66 2.43 -2.68 -5.98
CA ALA A 66 3.53 -1.74 -5.95
C ALA A 66 4.80 -2.46 -6.42
N TYR A 67 5.65 -1.73 -7.12
CA TYR A 67 6.87 -2.25 -7.72
C TYR A 67 8.09 -1.52 -7.17
N ARG A 68 9.13 -2.28 -6.83
CA ARG A 68 10.46 -1.77 -6.48
C ARG A 68 11.52 -2.66 -7.10
N LYS A 69 12.46 -2.08 -7.83
CA LYS A 69 13.62 -2.76 -8.40
C LYS A 69 14.90 -2.27 -7.74
N ARG A 70 15.55 -3.14 -6.97
CA ARG A 70 16.89 -2.87 -6.44
C ARG A 70 17.93 -3.20 -7.51
N ILE A 71 18.69 -2.19 -7.94
CA ILE A 71 19.75 -2.34 -8.95
C ILE A 71 21.17 -2.21 -8.36
N GLU A 72 21.29 -1.63 -7.16
CA GLU A 72 22.57 -1.45 -6.49
C GLU A 72 23.00 -2.71 -5.74
N LYS A 73 24.32 -2.93 -5.67
CA LYS A 73 24.90 -4.11 -5.02
C LYS A 73 24.70 -4.09 -3.49
N ASN A 74 24.75 -2.90 -2.87
CA ASN A 74 24.58 -2.69 -1.43
C ASN A 74 23.81 -1.36 -1.19
N PRO A 75 22.50 -1.30 -1.47
CA PRO A 75 21.70 -0.10 -1.23
C PRO A 75 21.57 0.17 0.27
N ALA A 76 21.35 1.42 0.63
CA ALA A 76 20.96 1.79 2.00
C ALA A 76 19.67 1.07 2.41
N ILE A 77 19.48 0.91 3.73
CA ILE A 77 18.22 0.41 4.27
C ILE A 77 17.14 1.46 3.98
N GLU A 78 16.04 1.03 3.39
CA GLU A 78 14.95 1.90 2.94
C GLU A 78 13.63 1.43 3.55
N LEU A 79 12.87 2.35 4.14
CA LEU A 79 11.57 2.07 4.74
C LEU A 79 10.49 2.16 3.66
N MET A 80 9.93 1.03 3.25
CA MET A 80 8.90 1.00 2.21
C MET A 80 7.51 1.16 2.82
N ILE A 81 6.76 2.17 2.39
CA ILE A 81 5.47 2.54 3.00
C ILE A 81 4.38 2.51 1.94
N SER A 82 3.38 1.66 2.17
CA SER A 82 2.17 1.57 1.36
C SER A 82 0.94 1.37 2.22
N VAL A 83 -0.21 1.88 1.76
CA VAL A 83 -1.52 1.66 2.36
C VAL A 83 -2.41 0.89 1.40
N MET A 84 -3.16 -0.05 1.96
CA MET A 84 -4.09 -0.92 1.23
C MET A 84 -5.48 -0.68 1.81
N LEU A 85 -6.38 -0.10 1.00
CA LEU A 85 -7.75 0.21 1.40
C LEU A 85 -8.73 -0.72 0.69
N HIS A 86 -9.78 -1.09 1.40
CA HIS A 86 -10.87 -1.91 0.89
C HIS A 86 -12.19 -1.35 1.42
N SER A 87 -13.17 -1.20 0.55
CA SER A 87 -14.53 -0.84 0.92
C SER A 87 -15.55 -1.59 0.06
N THR A 88 -16.75 -1.75 0.62
CA THR A 88 -17.91 -2.36 -0.04
C THR A 88 -19.06 -1.35 -0.23
N ASP A 89 -18.77 -0.05 -0.09
CA ASP A 89 -19.79 1.01 -0.06
C ASP A 89 -20.40 1.37 -1.44
N GLY A 90 -19.96 0.73 -2.53
CA GLY A 90 -20.57 0.85 -3.87
C GLY A 90 -20.48 2.25 -4.50
N GLY A 91 -19.89 3.22 -3.81
CA GLY A 91 -19.66 4.58 -4.29
C GLY A 91 -18.27 4.76 -4.87
N GLU A 92 -18.05 5.94 -5.45
CA GLU A 92 -16.72 6.37 -5.89
C GLU A 92 -15.79 6.64 -4.69
N TRP A 93 -14.49 6.69 -4.95
CA TRP A 93 -13.51 7.15 -3.96
C TRP A 93 -13.56 8.66 -3.78
N THR A 94 -13.55 9.15 -2.54
CA THR A 94 -13.27 10.57 -2.25
C THR A 94 -11.78 10.81 -2.07
N GLU A 95 -11.35 12.07 -2.20
CA GLU A 95 -9.95 12.44 -1.98
C GLU A 95 -9.53 12.22 -0.52
N GLU A 96 -10.44 12.46 0.42
CA GLU A 96 -10.23 12.21 1.85
C GLU A 96 -10.04 10.71 2.13
N GLU A 97 -10.83 9.85 1.51
CA GLU A 97 -10.67 8.39 1.63
C GLU A 97 -9.32 7.92 1.08
N LEU A 98 -8.85 8.51 -0.03
CA LEU A 98 -7.54 8.23 -0.63
C LEU A 98 -6.37 8.94 0.06
N SER A 99 -6.61 9.60 1.20
CA SER A 99 -5.60 10.32 1.99
C SER A 99 -5.58 9.88 3.46
N PRO A 100 -5.38 8.57 3.75
CA PRO A 100 -5.49 8.03 5.12
C PRO A 100 -4.31 8.42 6.05
N ILE A 101 -3.17 8.78 5.48
CA ILE A 101 -1.99 9.24 6.23
C ILE A 101 -1.89 10.75 6.11
N LYS A 102 -1.80 11.41 7.27
CA LYS A 102 -1.64 12.86 7.41
C LYS A 102 -0.18 13.28 7.37
N GLU A 103 0.70 12.48 7.98
CA GLU A 103 2.12 12.79 8.07
C GLU A 103 2.96 11.52 8.26
N ILE A 104 4.12 11.50 7.61
CA ILE A 104 5.14 10.48 7.76
C ILE A 104 6.45 11.19 8.12
N ARG A 105 7.02 10.82 9.26
CA ARG A 105 8.34 11.29 9.68
C ARG A 105 9.29 10.10 9.79
N ILE A 106 10.13 9.93 8.77
CA ILE A 106 11.20 8.92 8.76
C ILE A 106 12.37 9.44 9.60
N MET A 107 12.95 8.57 10.42
CA MET A 107 14.08 8.88 11.29
C MET A 107 15.20 7.87 11.05
N ASP A 108 16.43 8.34 10.87
CA ASP A 108 17.59 7.46 10.67
C ASP A 108 17.99 6.70 11.95
N VAL A 109 17.72 7.29 13.11
CA VAL A 109 17.94 6.68 14.43
C VAL A 109 16.73 6.97 15.32
N MET A 110 16.09 5.92 15.81
CA MET A 110 14.94 6.03 16.70
C MET A 110 15.38 6.39 18.13
N PRO A 111 14.48 6.91 18.99
CA PRO A 111 14.78 7.15 20.40
C PRO A 111 15.24 5.89 21.16
N SER A 112 14.87 4.70 20.66
CA SER A 112 15.31 3.41 21.18
C SER A 112 16.72 2.99 20.73
N HIS A 113 17.36 3.81 19.89
CA HIS A 113 18.62 3.56 19.19
C HIS A 113 18.56 2.52 18.08
N SER A 114 17.37 2.05 17.66
CA SER A 114 17.25 1.26 16.44
C SER A 114 17.59 2.10 15.20
N VAL A 115 18.21 1.45 14.22
CA VAL A 115 18.55 2.06 12.94
C VAL A 115 17.29 2.07 12.08
N LEU A 116 16.92 3.26 11.62
CA LEU A 116 15.77 3.55 10.79
C LEU A 116 14.42 3.26 11.46
N GLY A 117 13.47 4.17 11.31
CA GLY A 117 12.09 3.99 11.75
C GLY A 117 11.21 5.12 11.26
N ALA A 118 9.96 5.13 11.70
CA ALA A 118 9.05 6.23 11.35
C ALA A 118 8.00 6.50 12.42
N GLU A 119 7.61 7.76 12.53
CA GLU A 119 6.36 8.18 13.15
C GLU A 119 5.34 8.43 12.04
N ILE A 120 4.18 7.76 12.13
CA ILE A 120 3.10 7.87 11.15
C ILE A 120 1.87 8.41 11.86
N ARG A 121 1.36 9.55 11.42
CA ARG A 121 0.10 10.13 11.90
C ARG A 121 -0.99 9.92 10.86
N LEU A 122 -2.06 9.23 11.24
CA LEU A 122 -3.23 8.99 10.41
C LEU A 122 -4.11 10.24 10.32
N ALA A 123 -5.04 10.26 9.36
CA ALA A 123 -6.01 11.34 9.16
C ALA A 123 -6.87 11.61 10.40
N ASP A 124 -7.16 10.58 11.21
CA ASP A 124 -7.89 10.69 12.48
C ASP A 124 -7.02 11.12 13.68
N ASN A 125 -5.77 11.51 13.42
CA ASN A 125 -4.75 11.91 14.39
C ASN A 125 -4.21 10.78 15.29
N ARG A 126 -4.55 9.51 15.06
CA ARG A 126 -3.81 8.42 15.70
C ARG A 126 -2.37 8.41 15.20
N THR A 127 -1.43 8.28 16.12
CA THR A 127 0.00 8.20 15.82
C THR A 127 0.52 6.81 16.11
N TYR A 128 1.30 6.26 15.17
CA TYR A 128 1.99 4.99 15.29
C TYR A 128 3.49 5.23 15.19
N ILE A 129 4.25 4.58 16.08
CA ILE A 129 5.71 4.59 16.05
C ILE A 129 6.15 3.22 15.53
N ILE A 130 6.85 3.22 14.40
CA ILE A 130 7.46 2.04 13.81
C ILE A 130 8.92 2.02 14.23
N ASP A 131 9.23 1.12 15.15
CA ASP A 131 10.55 0.94 15.74
C ASP A 131 10.96 -0.52 15.63
N PHE A 132 12.15 -0.77 15.05
CA PHE A 132 12.63 -2.12 14.77
C PHE A 132 13.55 -2.70 15.85
N LYS A 133 13.70 -2.05 17.02
CA LYS A 133 14.59 -2.52 18.09
C LYS A 133 14.44 -4.01 18.42
N ASP A 134 13.20 -4.49 18.49
CA ASP A 134 12.88 -5.88 18.87
C ASP A 134 12.30 -6.68 17.69
N ILE A 135 12.66 -6.33 16.44
CA ILE A 135 12.15 -7.02 15.25
C ILE A 135 12.54 -8.51 15.21
N ASP A 136 13.66 -8.88 15.85
CA ASP A 136 14.13 -10.25 15.98
C ASP A 136 13.38 -11.07 17.06
N GLY A 137 12.39 -10.46 17.73
CA GLY A 137 11.57 -11.05 18.79
C GLY A 137 12.21 -10.98 20.18
N TYR A 138 11.56 -11.57 21.19
CA TYR A 138 12.05 -11.67 22.57
C TYR A 138 13.21 -12.66 22.73
N LYS A 139 14.30 -12.48 21.97
CA LYS A 139 15.53 -13.23 22.20
C LYS A 139 16.23 -12.63 23.42
N SER A 140 15.88 -13.11 24.60
CA SER A 140 16.77 -13.04 25.76
C SER A 140 17.92 -14.01 25.52
N CYS A 141 19.08 -13.50 25.11
CA CYS A 141 20.35 -14.20 25.29
C CYS A 141 20.91 -13.87 26.67
#